data_AF-A0A2E4YCX2-F1
#
_entry.id   AF-A0A2E4YCX2-F1
#
_cell.length_a   1.000
_cell.length_b   1.000
_cell.length_c   1.000
_cell.angle_alpha   90.00
_cell.angle_beta   90.00
_cell.angle_gamma   90.00
#
_symmetry.space_group_name_H-M   'P 1'
#
loop_
_entity.id
_entity.type
_entity.pdbx_description
1 polymer ?
#
loop_
_entity_poly.entity_id
_entity_poly.type
_entity_poly.pdbx_seq_one_letter_code
_entity_poly.pdbx_strand_id
1 'polypeptide(L)'
;MNKQIEPIREKLDEKIKQLNSSRVFKKVTPKYDLSWYVKWVASIMILIATCARATGTIPQVDLWFGLFGTLGWFWVGMLWHDRALIMLNGVLVTLIFMGLLKFYFGV
;
A
#
# COMPACT_ATOMS: atom_id res chain seq x y z
N MET A 1 -10.19 51.15 -10.80
CA MET A 1 -10.54 50.60 -9.46
C MET A 1 -9.80 49.27 -9.29
N ASN A 2 -8.66 49.29 -8.61
CA ASN A 2 -7.80 48.12 -8.46
C ASN A 2 -8.42 47.16 -7.43
N LYS A 3 -8.86 45.98 -7.85
CA LYS A 3 -9.34 44.95 -6.91
C LYS A 3 -8.12 44.44 -6.14
N GLN A 4 -7.95 44.95 -4.93
CA GLN A 4 -7.06 44.36 -3.92
C GLN A 4 -7.51 42.91 -3.73
N ILE A 5 -6.72 41.96 -4.23
CA ILE A 5 -6.97 40.54 -3.97
C ILE A 5 -6.53 40.32 -2.53
N GLU A 6 -7.50 40.23 -1.62
CA GLU A 6 -7.21 39.96 -0.23
C GLU A 6 -6.47 38.63 -0.09
N PRO A 7 -5.40 38.56 0.73
CA PRO A 7 -4.67 37.31 0.94
C PRO A 7 -5.63 36.27 1.52
N ILE A 8 -5.59 35.04 1.00
CA ILE A 8 -6.41 33.92 1.46
C ILE A 8 -6.18 33.73 2.97
N ARG A 9 -7.14 34.16 3.80
CA ARG A 9 -6.98 34.27 5.26
C ARG A 9 -7.18 32.96 6.02
N GLU A 10 -8.03 32.07 5.51
CA GLU A 10 -8.36 30.80 6.17
C GLU A 10 -7.64 29.62 5.53
N LYS A 11 -7.13 28.71 6.36
CA LYS A 11 -6.56 27.45 5.88
C LYS A 11 -7.70 26.60 5.30
N LEU A 12 -7.42 25.91 4.20
CA LEU A 12 -8.40 25.03 3.52
C LEU A 12 -9.07 24.02 4.48
N ASP A 13 -8.34 23.58 5.51
CA ASP A 13 -8.83 22.68 6.55
C ASP A 13 -10.02 23.27 7.34
N GLU A 14 -10.01 24.58 7.63
CA GLU A 14 -11.09 25.28 8.34
C GLU A 14 -12.34 25.35 7.47
N LYS A 15 -12.17 25.63 6.17
CA LYS A 15 -13.26 25.68 5.19
C LYS A 15 -13.95 24.32 5.01
N ILE A 16 -13.18 23.23 4.97
CA ILE A 16 -13.71 21.86 4.86
C ILE A 16 -14.48 21.48 6.14
N LYS A 17 -13.96 21.85 7.32
CA LYS A 17 -14.65 21.63 8.60
C LYS A 17 -15.96 22.40 8.69
N GLN A 18 -16.02 23.62 8.17
CA GLN A 18 -17.23 24.45 8.13
C GLN A 18 -18.29 23.91 7.16
N LEU A 19 -17.89 23.24 6.08
CA LEU A 19 -18.82 22.71 5.06
C LEU A 19 -19.70 21.56 5.57
N ASN A 20 -19.34 20.91 6.68
CA ASN A 20 -20.10 19.81 7.31
C ASN A 20 -20.67 18.79 6.30
N SER A 21 -19.88 18.48 5.27
CA SER A 21 -20.32 17.73 4.10
C SER A 21 -19.62 16.39 4.02
N SER A 22 -20.39 15.31 3.92
CA SER A 22 -19.85 13.96 3.64
C SER A 22 -19.20 13.85 2.24
N ARG A 23 -19.45 14.83 1.37
CA ARG A 23 -18.91 14.88 -0.01
C ARG A 23 -17.55 15.57 -0.11
N VAL A 24 -17.13 16.32 0.91
CA VAL A 24 -15.87 17.06 0.91
C VAL A 24 -15.03 16.60 2.09
N PHE A 25 -14.10 15.70 1.83
CA PHE A 25 -13.15 15.21 2.82
C PHE A 25 -11.72 15.40 2.31
N LYS A 26 -10.77 15.60 3.23
CA LYS A 26 -9.34 15.64 2.90
C LYS A 26 -8.93 14.25 2.42
N LYS A 27 -8.33 14.18 1.23
CA LYS A 27 -7.85 12.91 0.67
C LYS A 27 -6.84 12.29 1.64
N VAL A 28 -7.20 11.14 2.21
CA VAL A 28 -6.44 10.45 3.27
C VAL A 28 -5.10 9.88 2.77
N THR A 29 -4.86 9.82 1.46
CA THR A 29 -3.56 9.41 0.93
C THR A 29 -2.58 10.59 0.96
N PRO A 30 -1.70 10.71 1.96
CA PRO A 30 -0.78 11.82 2.03
C PRO A 30 0.27 11.57 0.94
N LYS A 31 0.44 12.51 0.01
CA LYS A 31 1.63 12.47 -0.85
C LYS A 31 2.85 12.63 0.06
N TYR A 32 3.83 11.72 -0.06
CA TYR A 32 5.08 11.67 0.70
C TYR A 32 5.04 11.12 2.14
N ASP A 33 3.99 10.41 2.54
CA ASP A 33 3.99 9.69 3.82
C ASP A 33 4.60 8.27 3.70
N LEU A 34 5.00 7.66 4.82
CA LEU A 34 5.62 6.33 4.88
C LEU A 34 4.81 5.28 4.10
N SER A 35 3.48 5.32 4.25
CA SER A 35 2.55 4.43 3.55
C SER A 35 2.60 4.55 2.02
N TRP A 36 3.00 5.72 1.49
CA TRP A 36 3.15 5.95 0.06
C TRP A 36 4.38 5.24 -0.51
N TYR A 37 5.52 5.28 0.18
CA TYR A 37 6.73 4.60 -0.29
C TYR A 37 6.59 3.08 -0.17
N VAL A 38 6.09 2.60 0.97
CA VAL A 38 5.97 1.16 1.24
C VAL A 38 5.07 0.48 0.20
N LYS A 39 3.91 1.06 -0.13
CA LYS A 39 3.01 0.42 -1.12
C LYS A 39 3.64 0.31 -2.52
N TRP A 40 4.43 1.30 -2.94
CA TRP A 40 5.05 1.28 -4.27
C TRP A 40 6.18 0.27 -4.34
N VAL A 41 7.05 0.25 -3.32
CA VAL A 41 8.11 -0.76 -3.21
C VAL A 41 7.50 -2.16 -3.14
N ALA A 42 6.50 -2.37 -2.28
CA ALA A 42 5.78 -3.64 -2.18
C ALA A 42 5.14 -4.07 -3.51
N SER A 43 4.53 -3.14 -4.24
CA SER A 43 3.93 -3.42 -5.55
C SER A 43 4.97 -3.83 -6.59
N ILE A 44 6.11 -3.14 -6.64
CA ILE A 44 7.21 -3.50 -7.55
C ILE A 44 7.71 -4.91 -7.24
N MET A 45 7.87 -5.26 -5.96
CA MET A 45 8.28 -6.60 -5.56
C MET A 45 7.26 -7.67 -5.98
N ILE A 46 5.96 -7.43 -5.78
CA ILE A 46 4.91 -8.36 -6.24
C ILE A 46 4.93 -8.50 -7.76
N LEU A 47 5.18 -7.42 -8.51
CA LEU A 47 5.28 -7.49 -9.97
C LEU A 47 6.47 -8.36 -10.41
N ILE A 48 7.65 -8.16 -9.81
CA ILE A 48 8.83 -9.01 -10.08
C ILE A 48 8.52 -10.47 -9.78
N ALA A 49 7.88 -10.75 -8.64
CA ALA A 49 7.47 -12.09 -8.26
C ALA A 49 6.50 -12.71 -9.27
N THR A 50 5.49 -11.94 -9.69
CA THR A 50 4.48 -12.38 -10.65
C THR A 50 5.09 -12.64 -12.03
N CYS A 51 6.05 -11.82 -12.47
CA CYS A 51 6.81 -12.08 -13.69
C CYS A 51 7.62 -13.38 -13.58
N ALA A 52 8.33 -13.59 -12.47
CA ALA A 52 9.07 -14.84 -12.25
C ALA A 52 8.13 -16.06 -12.26
N ARG A 53 6.96 -15.94 -11.62
CA ARG A 53 5.91 -16.97 -11.62
C ARG A 53 5.40 -17.28 -13.02
N ALA A 54 5.13 -16.25 -13.81
CA ALA A 54 4.64 -16.40 -15.19
C ALA A 54 5.66 -17.12 -16.09
N THR A 55 6.96 -16.92 -15.85
CA THR A 55 8.02 -17.64 -16.57
C THR A 55 8.22 -19.07 -16.08
N GLY A 56 7.85 -19.40 -14.84
CA GLY A 56 7.94 -20.74 -14.26
C GLY A 56 9.36 -21.26 -13.99
N THR A 57 10.40 -20.50 -14.34
CA THR A 57 11.80 -20.98 -14.30
C THR A 57 12.56 -20.57 -13.04
N ILE A 58 12.12 -19.55 -12.31
CA ILE A 58 12.86 -18.97 -11.17
C ILE A 58 11.99 -18.88 -9.91
N PRO A 59 11.65 -20.02 -9.27
CA PRO A 59 10.73 -20.06 -8.13
C PRO A 59 11.26 -19.33 -6.87
N GLN A 60 12.58 -19.26 -6.64
CA GLN A 60 13.12 -18.49 -5.51
C GLN A 60 12.79 -17.00 -5.62
N VAL A 61 12.84 -16.43 -6.82
CA VAL A 61 12.53 -15.01 -7.02
C VAL A 61 11.05 -14.77 -6.80
N ASP A 62 10.18 -15.64 -7.31
CA ASP A 62 8.74 -15.57 -7.04
C ASP A 62 8.45 -15.61 -5.52
N LEU A 63 8.98 -16.60 -4.81
CA LEU A 63 8.67 -16.80 -3.39
C LEU A 63 9.22 -15.68 -2.50
N TRP A 64 10.48 -15.27 -2.68
CA TRP A 64 11.08 -14.22 -1.85
C TRP A 64 10.50 -12.83 -2.13
N PHE A 65 10.41 -12.43 -3.40
CA PHE A 65 9.84 -11.12 -3.74
C PHE A 65 8.34 -11.09 -3.44
N GLY A 66 7.63 -12.21 -3.61
CA GLY A 66 6.23 -12.37 -3.22
C GLY A 66 6.03 -12.22 -1.71
N LEU A 67 6.91 -12.81 -0.90
CA LEU A 67 6.83 -12.73 0.56
C LEU A 67 7.02 -11.29 1.05
N PHE A 68 8.09 -10.63 0.63
CA PHE A 68 8.35 -9.24 1.04
C PHE A 68 7.33 -8.26 0.44
N GLY A 69 6.87 -8.52 -0.78
CA GLY A 69 5.81 -7.74 -1.41
C GLY A 69 4.49 -7.81 -0.64
N THR A 70 4.07 -9.00 -0.23
CA THR A 70 2.84 -9.20 0.56
C THR A 70 2.99 -8.74 2.01
N LEU A 71 4.17 -8.89 2.63
CA LEU A 71 4.48 -8.28 3.94
C LEU A 71 4.40 -6.76 3.89
N GLY A 72 4.91 -6.13 2.83
CA GLY A 72 4.82 -4.68 2.64
C GLY A 72 3.37 -4.21 2.51
N TRP A 73 2.54 -4.94 1.76
CA TRP A 73 1.11 -4.63 1.65
C TRP A 73 0.31 -4.93 2.92
N PHE A 74 0.69 -5.96 3.69
CA PHE A 74 0.15 -6.20 5.03
C PHE A 74 0.44 -5.02 5.96
N TRP A 75 1.68 -4.52 5.95
CA TRP A 75 2.07 -3.34 6.71
C TRP A 75 1.29 -2.09 6.29
N VAL A 76 1.08 -1.88 4.98
CA VAL A 76 0.22 -0.81 4.47
C VAL A 76 -1.23 -0.97 4.94
N GLY A 77 -1.75 -2.19 4.98
CA GLY A 77 -3.06 -2.49 5.55
C GLY A 77 -3.16 -2.07 7.02
N MET A 78 -2.13 -2.37 7.82
CA MET A 78 -2.05 -1.95 9.23
C MET A 78 -2.02 -0.42 9.36
N LEU A 79 -1.20 0.27 8.54
CA LEU A 79 -1.11 1.73 8.47
C LEU A 79 -2.45 2.39 8.10
N TRP A 80 -3.20 1.78 7.18
CA TRP A 80 -4.49 2.31 6.72
C TRP A 80 -5.66 1.85 7.58
N HIS A 81 -5.41 1.00 8.58
CA HIS A 81 -6.43 0.32 9.37
C HIS A 81 -7.49 -0.38 8.49
N ASP A 82 -7.09 -0.86 7.30
CA ASP A 82 -7.97 -1.54 6.36
C ASP A 82 -7.98 -3.04 6.64
N ARG A 83 -9.07 -3.51 7.25
CA ARG A 83 -9.24 -4.91 7.68
C ARG A 83 -9.19 -5.90 6.52
N ALA A 84 -9.70 -5.53 5.35
CA ALA A 84 -9.70 -6.42 4.19
C ALA A 84 -8.27 -6.58 3.64
N LEU A 85 -7.53 -5.47 3.56
CA LEU A 85 -6.15 -5.48 3.08
C LEU A 85 -5.20 -6.24 4.01
N ILE A 86 -5.39 -6.10 5.33
CA ILE A 86 -4.67 -6.85 6.37
C ILE A 86 -4.95 -8.35 6.24
N MET A 87 -6.24 -8.73 6.18
CA MET A 87 -6.63 -10.14 6.12
C MET A 87 -6.08 -10.83 4.87
N LEU A 88 -6.26 -10.22 3.70
CA LEU A 88 -5.80 -10.77 2.42
C LEU A 88 -4.28 -11.00 2.43
N ASN A 89 -3.51 -9.95 2.74
CA ASN A 89 -2.05 -10.06 2.70
C ASN A 89 -1.51 -10.92 3.84
N GLY A 90 -2.16 -10.95 5.00
CA GLY A 90 -1.78 -11.84 6.10
C GLY A 90 -1.88 -13.31 5.70
N VAL A 91 -2.98 -13.70 5.03
CA VAL A 91 -3.13 -15.07 4.49
C VAL A 91 -2.13 -15.34 3.36
N LEU A 92 -1.87 -14.37 2.48
CA LEU A 92 -0.88 -14.57 1.41
C LEU A 92 0.53 -14.77 1.97
N VAL A 93 0.92 -14.05 3.01
CA VAL A 93 2.21 -14.22 3.68
C VAL A 93 2.36 -15.64 4.21
N THR A 94 1.34 -16.20 4.87
CA THR A 94 1.43 -17.57 5.40
C THR A 94 1.51 -18.61 4.28
N LEU A 95 0.73 -18.44 3.20
CA LEU A 95 0.77 -19.34 2.04
C LEU A 95 2.12 -19.31 1.32
N ILE A 96 2.65 -18.11 1.06
CA ILE A 96 3.96 -17.96 0.40
C ILE A 96 5.06 -18.49 1.31
N PHE A 97 4.97 -18.26 2.62
CA PHE A 97 5.92 -18.83 3.59
C PHE A 97 5.90 -20.36 3.58
N MET A 98 4.72 -20.99 3.55
CA MET A 98 4.60 -22.44 3.35
C MET A 98 5.22 -22.89 2.02
N GLY A 99 4.99 -22.15 0.94
CA GLY A 99 5.63 -22.41 -0.35
C GLY A 99 7.16 -22.34 -0.28
N LEU A 100 7.69 -21.42 0.52
CA LEU A 100 9.11 -21.24 0.77
C LEU A 100 9.69 -22.40 1.59
N LEU A 101 8.98 -22.86 2.63
CA LEU A 101 9.35 -24.05 3.39
C LEU A 101 9.38 -25.30 2.51
N LYS A 102 8.35 -25.51 1.71
CA LYS A 102 8.30 -26.63 0.74
C LYS A 102 9.46 -26.55 -0.24
N PHE A 103 9.81 -25.35 -0.70
CA PHE A 103 10.88 -25.15 -1.66
C PHE A 103 12.26 -25.53 -1.10
N TYR A 104 12.58 -25.13 0.13
CA TYR A 104 13.90 -25.40 0.72
C TYR A 104 14.00 -26.74 1.47
N PHE A 105 12.91 -27.17 2.10
CA PHE A 105 12.91 -28.33 3.01
C PHE A 105 12.10 -29.52 2.47
N GLY A 106 11.36 -29.35 1.37
CA GLY A 106 10.56 -30.43 0.78
C GLY A 106 9.39 -30.92 1.63
N VAL A 107 9.03 -30.17 2.68
CA VAL A 107 7.92 -30.45 3.60
C VAL A 107 6.56 -30.10 2.99
#